data_AF-A0A2B2CER1-F1
#
_entry.id   AF-A0A2B2CER1-F1
#
_cell.length_a   1.000
_cell.length_b   1.000
_cell.length_c   1.000
_cell.angle_alpha   90.00
_cell.angle_beta   90.00
_cell.angle_gamma   90.00
#
_symmetry.space_group_name_H-M   'P 1'
#
loop_
_entity.id
_entity.type
_entity.pdbx_description
1 polymer ?
#
loop_
_entity_poly.entity_id
_entity_poly.type
_entity_poly.pdbx_seq_one_letter_code
_entity_poly.pdbx_strand_id
1 'polypeptide(L)'
;MMPIVLEQEKVNELVDRFYDKLLKDSYYINMFNERNTDIELLKERQRVFINRLVAGESDQEQGKQVSQVKERHPFQIAPDRAAIWFGKLKETMDEMDMDVSVKKQLTEKVDFLLNKIIK
;
A
#
# COMPACT_ATOMS: atom_id res chain seq x y z
N MET A 1 3.43 -21.74 -2.92
CA MET A 1 2.22 -20.89 -2.81
C MET A 1 1.72 -20.69 -4.23
N MET A 2 0.42 -20.69 -4.51
CA MET A 2 -0.08 -20.38 -5.85
C MET A 2 -0.15 -18.86 -6.02
N PRO A 3 0.16 -18.31 -7.21
CA PRO A 3 0.11 -16.88 -7.43
C PRO A 3 -1.33 -16.42 -7.35
N ILE A 4 -1.62 -15.54 -6.39
CA ILE A 4 -2.92 -14.91 -6.30
C ILE A 4 -2.96 -13.78 -7.30
N VAL A 5 -3.86 -13.91 -8.28
CA VAL A 5 -4.18 -12.83 -9.21
C VAL A 5 -5.32 -12.04 -8.59
N LEU A 6 -5.07 -10.78 -8.26
CA LEU A 6 -6.12 -9.81 -7.97
C LEU A 6 -6.48 -9.10 -9.26
N GLU A 7 -7.74 -9.10 -9.63
CA GLU A 7 -8.22 -8.43 -10.84
C GLU A 7 -7.88 -6.93 -10.82
N GLN A 8 -7.52 -6.38 -11.98
CA GLN A 8 -7.14 -4.97 -12.09
C GLN A 8 -8.24 -4.03 -11.59
N GLU A 9 -9.51 -4.38 -11.80
CA GLU A 9 -10.66 -3.61 -11.33
C GLU A 9 -10.69 -3.53 -9.80
N LYS A 10 -10.40 -4.65 -9.11
CA LYS A 10 -10.30 -4.68 -7.64
C LYS A 10 -9.09 -3.90 -7.13
N VAL A 11 -7.96 -3.90 -7.85
CA VAL A 11 -6.81 -3.05 -7.49
C VAL A 11 -7.15 -1.57 -7.64
N ASN A 12 -7.87 -1.20 -8.71
CA ASN A 12 -8.31 0.18 -8.92
C ASN A 12 -9.25 0.62 -7.78
N GLU A 13 -10.29 -0.18 -7.51
CA GLU A 13 -11.27 0.07 -6.44
C GLU A 13 -10.60 0.18 -5.06
N LEU A 14 -9.67 -0.74 -4.74
CA LEU A 14 -8.92 -0.72 -3.49
C LEU A 14 -8.16 0.58 -3.32
N VAL A 15 -7.42 1.01 -4.35
CA VAL A 15 -6.63 2.23 -4.28
C VAL A 15 -7.52 3.46 -4.15
N ASP A 16 -8.60 3.56 -4.94
CA ASP A 16 -9.48 4.72 -4.88
C ASP A 16 -10.13 4.87 -3.50
N ARG A 17 -10.76 3.81 -3.00
CA ARG A 17 -11.38 3.81 -1.67
C ARG A 17 -10.37 4.04 -0.54
N PHE A 18 -9.15 3.50 -0.69
CA PHE A 18 -8.07 3.73 0.25
C PHE A 18 -7.71 5.23 0.34
N TYR A 19 -7.54 5.92 -0.79
CA TYR A 19 -7.26 7.35 -0.77
C TYR A 19 -8.44 8.18 -0.28
N ASP A 20 -9.69 7.80 -0.61
CA ASP A 20 -10.88 8.47 -0.08
C ASP A 20 -10.94 8.43 1.45
N LYS A 21 -10.41 7.37 2.07
CA LYS A 21 -10.27 7.26 3.52
C LYS A 21 -9.04 7.99 4.05
N LEU A 22 -7.90 7.86 3.38
CA LEU A 22 -6.62 8.45 3.79
C LEU A 22 -6.70 10.00 3.78
N LEU A 23 -7.36 10.56 2.78
CA LEU A 23 -7.55 12.00 2.60
C LEU A 23 -8.62 12.61 3.52
N LYS A 24 -9.11 11.86 4.51
CA LYS A 24 -9.89 12.39 5.64
C LYS A 24 -9.02 12.65 6.87
N ASP A 25 -7.80 12.12 6.90
CA ASP A 25 -6.85 12.34 7.98
C ASP A 25 -6.03 13.61 7.70
N SER A 26 -6.11 14.58 8.62
CA SER A 26 -5.50 15.90 8.46
C SER A 26 -3.98 15.85 8.32
N TYR A 27 -3.31 14.85 8.90
CA TYR A 27 -1.87 14.70 8.74
C TYR A 27 -1.50 14.38 7.29
N TYR A 28 -2.20 13.45 6.65
CA TYR A 28 -1.92 13.07 5.27
C TYR A 28 -2.24 14.21 4.30
N ILE A 29 -3.37 14.90 4.51
CA ILE A 29 -3.73 16.07 3.71
C ILE A 29 -2.61 17.12 3.79
N ASN A 30 -2.19 17.50 5.00
CA ASN A 30 -1.16 18.52 5.20
C ASN A 30 0.18 18.08 4.60
N MET A 31 0.61 16.84 4.87
CA MET A 31 1.87 16.29 4.35
C MET A 31 1.90 16.25 2.82
N PHE A 32 0.80 15.88 2.17
CA PHE A 32 0.71 15.89 0.71
C PHE A 32 0.73 17.31 0.14
N ASN A 33 0.02 18.25 0.77
CA ASN A 33 -0.01 19.66 0.38
C ASN A 33 1.37 20.33 0.53
N GLU A 34 2.03 20.16 1.67
CA GLU A 34 3.37 20.70 1.93
C GLU A 34 4.40 20.23 0.90
N ARG A 35 4.21 19.02 0.37
CA ARG A 35 5.09 18.39 -0.62
C ARG A 35 4.65 18.60 -2.06
N ASN A 36 3.57 19.36 -2.30
CA ASN A 36 2.94 19.50 -3.63
C ASN A 36 2.73 18.14 -4.33
N THR A 37 2.21 17.17 -3.57
CA THR A 37 2.07 15.79 -4.04
C THR A 37 0.91 15.66 -5.00
N ASP A 38 1.17 15.16 -6.21
CA ASP A 38 0.13 14.73 -7.14
C ASP A 38 -0.48 13.41 -6.67
N ILE A 39 -1.71 13.49 -6.14
CA ILE A 39 -2.44 12.35 -5.60
C ILE A 39 -2.82 11.34 -6.69
N GLU A 40 -3.16 11.78 -7.89
CA GLU A 40 -3.56 10.86 -8.96
C GLU A 40 -2.36 10.07 -9.46
N LEU A 41 -1.21 10.73 -9.63
CA LEU A 41 0.05 10.04 -9.91
C LEU A 41 0.44 9.06 -8.79
N LEU A 42 0.17 9.40 -7.52
CA LEU A 42 0.45 8.52 -6.40
C LEU A 42 -0.45 7.28 -6.39
N LYS A 43 -1.75 7.46 -6.69
CA LYS A 43 -2.70 6.35 -6.89
C LYS A 43 -2.23 5.42 -8.01
N GLU A 44 -1.86 5.95 -9.17
CA GLU A 44 -1.35 5.15 -10.29
C GLU A 44 -0.13 4.32 -9.89
N ARG A 45 0.85 4.94 -9.21
CA ARG A 45 2.04 4.25 -8.71
C ARG A 45 1.69 3.15 -7.71
N GLN A 46 0.70 3.38 -6.84
CA GLN A 46 0.26 2.39 -5.87
C GLN A 46 -0.48 1.23 -6.52
N ARG A 47 -1.33 1.46 -7.54
CA ARG A 47 -1.98 0.39 -8.32
C ARG A 47 -0.94 -0.52 -8.98
N VAL A 48 0.04 0.07 -9.66
CA VAL A 48 1.15 -0.68 -10.29
C VAL A 48 1.95 -1.46 -9.25
N PHE A 49 2.20 -0.87 -8.09
CA PHE A 49 2.92 -1.53 -7.02
C PHE A 49 2.15 -2.73 -6.45
N ILE A 50 0.85 -2.58 -6.16
CA ILE A 50 0.01 -3.66 -5.65
C ILE A 50 -0.05 -4.83 -6.64
N ASN A 51 -0.22 -4.57 -7.94
CA ASN A 51 -0.20 -5.60 -8.97
C ASN A 51 1.10 -6.43 -8.95
N ARG A 52 2.25 -5.76 -8.83
CA ARG A 52 3.55 -6.44 -8.73
C ARG A 52 3.70 -7.18 -7.40
N LEU A 53 3.16 -6.61 -6.33
CA LEU A 53 3.25 -7.18 -4.99
C LEU A 53 2.46 -8.50 -4.90
N VAL A 54 1.26 -8.55 -5.47
CA VAL A 54 0.45 -9.79 -5.49
C VAL A 54 1.06 -10.85 -6.40
N ALA A 55 1.63 -10.46 -7.55
CA ALA A 55 2.24 -11.37 -8.51
C ALA A 55 3.61 -11.92 -8.08
N GLY A 56 4.39 -11.19 -7.28
CA GLY A 56 5.73 -11.60 -6.88
C GLY A 56 5.72 -12.74 -5.84
N GLU A 57 6.44 -13.82 -6.12
CA GLU A 57 6.47 -15.03 -5.28
C GLU A 57 7.85 -15.37 -4.71
N SER A 58 8.93 -14.75 -5.22
CA SER A 58 10.31 -15.12 -4.88
C SER A 58 11.00 -14.16 -3.89
N ASP A 59 11.96 -14.67 -3.13
CA ASP A 59 12.81 -13.89 -2.22
C ASP A 59 13.59 -12.78 -2.96
N GLN A 60 13.99 -13.05 -4.20
CA GLN A 60 14.66 -12.05 -5.05
C GLN A 60 13.73 -10.86 -5.37
N GLU A 61 12.44 -11.12 -5.59
CA GLU A 61 11.45 -10.06 -5.79
C GLU A 61 11.16 -9.29 -4.51
N GLN A 62 11.12 -9.98 -3.35
CA GLN A 62 10.99 -9.31 -2.06
C GLN A 62 12.13 -8.31 -1.81
N GLY A 63 13.37 -8.69 -2.09
CA GLY A 63 14.52 -7.79 -1.97
C GLY A 63 14.39 -6.54 -2.85
N LYS A 64 13.93 -6.71 -4.10
CA LYS A 64 13.67 -5.58 -5.02
C LYS A 64 12.54 -4.69 -4.52
N GLN A 65 11.45 -5.26 -3.98
CA GLN A 65 10.33 -4.51 -3.42
C GLN A 65 10.77 -3.69 -2.20
N VAL A 66 11.54 -4.28 -1.28
CA VAL A 66 12.09 -3.56 -0.12
C VAL A 66 12.94 -2.37 -0.55
N SER A 67 13.86 -2.57 -1.50
CA SER A 67 14.71 -1.49 -2.01
C SER A 67 13.89 -0.37 -2.65
N GLN A 68 12.90 -0.71 -3.48
CA GLN A 68 12.02 0.27 -4.12
C GLN A 68 11.18 1.06 -3.10
N VAL A 69 10.64 0.40 -2.07
CA VAL A 69 9.87 1.09 -1.03
C VAL A 69 10.77 2.02 -0.21
N LYS A 70 11.99 1.61 0.14
CA LYS A 70 12.97 2.48 0.82
C LYS A 70 13.35 3.70 -0.01
N GLU A 71 13.62 3.51 -1.30
CA GLU A 71 13.99 4.61 -2.21
C GLU A 71 12.86 5.65 -2.34
N ARG A 72 11.60 5.20 -2.38
CA ARG A 72 10.42 6.07 -2.46
C ARG A 72 10.05 6.74 -1.14
N HIS A 73 10.58 6.24 -0.03
CA HIS A 73 10.39 6.81 1.30
C HIS A 73 11.76 7.22 1.90
N PRO A 74 12.44 8.22 1.30
CA PRO A 74 13.75 8.67 1.78
C PRO A 74 13.68 9.44 3.11
N PHE A 75 12.47 9.60 3.65
CA PHE A 75 12.17 10.30 4.90
C PHE A 75 11.79 9.31 6.00
N GLN A 76 11.96 9.71 7.26
CA GLN A 76 11.54 8.90 8.40
C GLN A 76 10.01 8.82 8.45
N ILE A 77 9.49 7.59 8.58
CA ILE A 77 8.07 7.32 8.79
C ILE A 77 7.89 7.00 10.25
N ALA A 78 7.13 7.84 10.95
CA ALA A 78 6.79 7.60 12.33
C ALA A 78 5.85 6.38 12.47
N PRO A 79 6.03 5.51 13.49
CA PRO A 79 5.26 4.28 13.63
C PRO A 79 3.74 4.50 13.72
N ASP A 80 3.31 5.56 14.39
CA ASP A 80 1.90 5.96 14.53
C ASP A 80 1.29 6.29 13.16
N ARG A 81 2.02 6.98 12.29
CA ARG A 81 1.58 7.30 10.93
C ARG A 81 1.49 6.05 10.08
N ALA A 82 2.51 5.19 10.12
CA ALA A 82 2.43 3.93 9.41
C ALA A 82 1.24 3.06 9.86
N ALA A 83 0.93 3.04 11.15
CA ALA A 83 -0.21 2.31 11.70
C ALA A 83 -1.55 2.87 11.18
N ILE A 84 -1.71 4.19 11.10
CA ILE A 84 -2.91 4.83 10.53
C ILE A 84 -3.06 4.47 9.05
N TRP A 85 -1.99 4.65 8.25
CA TRP A 85 -1.98 4.30 6.83
C TRP A 85 -2.36 2.84 6.62
N PHE A 86 -1.75 1.93 7.38
CA PHE A 86 -1.98 0.51 7.24
C PHE A 86 -3.37 0.10 7.72
N GLY A 87 -3.86 0.73 8.80
CA GLY A 87 -5.23 0.57 9.28
C GLY A 87 -6.25 0.95 8.21
N LYS A 88 -6.05 2.06 7.50
CA LYS A 88 -6.94 2.46 6.38
C LYS A 88 -6.90 1.47 5.23
N LEU A 89 -5.74 0.91 4.90
CA LEU A 89 -5.65 -0.11 3.87
C LEU A 89 -6.42 -1.39 4.26
N LYS A 90 -6.28 -1.84 5.52
CA LYS A 90 -7.01 -3.00 6.05
C LYS A 90 -8.52 -2.76 6.05
N GLU A 91 -8.95 -1.62 6.57
CA GLU A 91 -10.36 -1.19 6.60
C GLU A 91 -10.97 -1.22 5.19
N THR A 92 -10.26 -0.68 4.19
CA THR A 92 -10.72 -0.72 2.80
C THR A 92 -10.86 -2.15 2.28
N MET A 93 -9.87 -3.01 2.52
CA MET A 93 -9.95 -4.42 2.10
C MET A 93 -11.11 -5.13 2.79
N ASP A 94 -11.36 -4.88 4.08
CA ASP A 94 -12.44 -5.52 4.83
C ASP A 94 -13.83 -5.16 4.28
N GLU A 95 -14.02 -3.91 3.84
CA GLU A 95 -15.25 -3.42 3.20
C GLU A 95 -15.45 -3.91 1.75
N MET A 96 -14.39 -4.39 1.11
CA MET A 96 -14.46 -4.88 -0.27
C MET A 96 -14.80 -6.37 -0.32
N ASP A 97 -15.54 -6.73 -1.36
CA ASP A 97 -15.72 -8.14 -1.74
C ASP A 97 -14.44 -8.64 -2.41
N MET A 98 -13.56 -9.23 -1.59
CA MET A 98 -12.30 -9.85 -1.98
C MET A 98 -12.14 -11.15 -1.20
N ASP A 99 -11.50 -12.14 -1.82
CA ASP A 99 -11.21 -13.41 -1.15
C ASP A 99 -10.32 -13.20 0.09
N VAL A 100 -10.65 -13.90 1.19
CA VAL A 100 -9.97 -13.78 2.48
C VAL A 100 -8.48 -14.12 2.37
N SER A 101 -8.12 -15.09 1.52
CA SER A 101 -6.72 -15.45 1.28
C SER A 101 -5.95 -14.34 0.57
N VAL A 102 -6.58 -13.62 -0.37
CA VAL A 102 -6.00 -12.44 -1.02
C VAL A 102 -5.75 -11.35 0.02
N LYS A 103 -6.77 -11.01 0.83
CA LYS A 103 -6.69 -9.98 1.88
C LYS A 103 -5.54 -10.29 2.84
N LYS A 104 -5.45 -11.54 3.30
CA LYS A 104 -4.40 -12.01 4.21
C LYS A 104 -3.01 -11.87 3.59
N GLN A 105 -2.80 -12.38 2.38
CA GLN A 105 -1.49 -12.32 1.73
C GLN A 105 -1.03 -10.88 1.45
N LEU A 106 -1.93 -10.02 0.94
CA LEU A 106 -1.60 -8.62 0.69
C LEU A 106 -1.27 -7.90 2.00
N THR A 107 -2.02 -8.18 3.06
CA THR A 107 -1.75 -7.65 4.41
C THR A 107 -0.37 -8.07 4.91
N GLU A 108 -0.02 -9.36 4.84
CA GLU A 108 1.28 -9.88 5.28
C GLU A 108 2.44 -9.27 4.48
N LYS A 109 2.28 -9.14 3.16
CA LYS A 109 3.29 -8.54 2.28
C LYS A 109 3.50 -7.06 2.60
N VAL A 110 2.43 -6.30 2.80
CA VAL A 110 2.52 -4.88 3.15
C VAL A 110 3.11 -4.68 4.56
N ASP A 111 2.69 -5.48 5.54
CA ASP A 111 3.23 -5.44 6.91
C ASP A 111 4.74 -5.70 6.92
N PHE A 112 5.19 -6.73 6.19
CA PHE A 112 6.60 -7.03 6.02
C PHE A 112 7.39 -5.81 5.50
N LEU A 113 6.87 -5.12 4.49
CA LEU A 113 7.55 -3.96 3.89
C LEU A 113 7.55 -2.73 4.81
N LEU A 114 6.43 -2.47 5.50
CA LEU A 114 6.34 -1.39 6.49
C LEU A 114 7.38 -1.56 7.60
N ASN A 115 7.53 -2.78 8.11
CA ASN A 115 8.54 -3.12 9.12
C ASN A 115 10.00 -2.92 8.64
N LYS A 116 10.25 -2.69 7.34
CA LYS A 116 11.59 -2.36 6.80
C LYS A 116 11.86 -0.86 6.65
N ILE A 117 10.84 -0.01 6.79
CA ILE A 117 10.95 1.44 6.53
C ILE A 117 10.55 2.31 7.72
N ILE A 118 9.75 1.78 8.65
CA ILE A 118 9.44 2.46 9.92
C ILE A 118 10.72 2.54 10.78
N LYS A 119 10.93 3.68 11.43
CA LYS A 119 12.04 3.91 12.37
C LYS A 119 11.57 4.64 13.61
#